data_AF-A0A6V6Z3W0-F1
#
_entry.id   AF-A0A6V6Z3W0-F1
#
_cell.length_a   1.000
_cell.length_b   1.000
_cell.length_c   1.000
_cell.angle_alpha   90.00
_cell.angle_beta   90.00
_cell.angle_gamma   90.00
#
_symmetry.space_group_name_H-M   'P 1'
#
loop_
_entity.id
_entity.type
_entity.pdbx_description
1 polymer ?
#
loop_
_entity_poly.entity_id
_entity_poly.type
_entity_poly.pdbx_seq_one_letter_code
_entity_poly.pdbx_strand_id
1 'polypeptide(L)'
;MSENIRVKGNVNIKVGGTTRWYAKEGVEINSNGRIDYFAPEYSYGEPESPLPSKFEKNDKKVVFYETDGHYSTVYLVCLMLGMKEADAEELAIAAEAPDTTIHNEMDFELNDTWISPDYQGPVHSLTGGFHGIEEFMTAVKFLWLKIDHNNREDSIRQLGELLHRFGDTYAHSKLDNIKPSNLVAYDLHSGNKNLPLAISSWKGQGGKVLAKDVEPWIVRINQYTKKYGYDFLTNKDYQHEAFNGKTLTEVLQEVYLLKPTDKFKMYGGGYFTTDHFCSDGGEPDMIYLRPDWYLNYVKNLAWILALKFHLDSSKFDLSVFKKMTKFATDNKCSLKGIIDYEIAKKRGKREFYIPVFYSSPNRFFASVDAVKNTDYLKNAKNAKEFATKYMMYEGNYPKPLEGEEITDILRVKFSLKTENFFYYTNAFKLKF
;
A
#
# COMPACT_ATOMS: atom_id res chain seq x y z
N MET A 1 -29.65 -48.84 13.44
CA MET A 1 -30.70 -48.19 14.24
C MET A 1 -30.39 -46.71 14.31
N SER A 2 -31.10 -45.91 13.53
CA SER A 2 -31.00 -44.45 13.53
C SER A 2 -32.14 -43.90 14.38
N GLU A 3 -31.83 -43.11 15.39
CA GLU A 3 -32.83 -42.43 16.20
C GLU A 3 -33.39 -41.23 15.42
N ASN A 4 -34.63 -41.34 14.96
CA ASN A 4 -35.35 -40.24 14.35
C ASN A 4 -35.97 -39.38 15.45
N ILE A 5 -35.36 -38.24 15.76
CA ILE A 5 -35.97 -37.26 16.66
C ILE A 5 -36.86 -36.33 15.84
N ARG A 6 -38.17 -36.54 15.93
CA ARG A 6 -39.18 -35.63 15.37
C ARG A 6 -39.67 -34.70 16.48
N VAL A 7 -39.09 -33.50 16.55
CA VAL A 7 -39.47 -32.49 17.54
C VAL A 7 -40.72 -31.74 17.08
N LYS A 8 -41.79 -31.73 17.91
CA LYS A 8 -42.96 -30.88 17.71
C LYS A 8 -42.72 -29.52 18.36
N GLY A 9 -42.24 -28.55 17.59
CA GLY A 9 -42.07 -27.15 18.04
C GLY A 9 -40.89 -26.45 17.38
N ASN A 10 -40.76 -25.15 17.62
CA ASN A 10 -39.58 -24.39 17.21
C ASN A 10 -38.35 -24.95 17.96
N VAL A 11 -37.25 -25.18 17.25
CA VAL A 11 -36.01 -25.72 17.82
C VAL A 11 -34.96 -24.63 17.91
N ASN A 12 -34.32 -24.50 19.07
CA ASN A 12 -33.16 -23.65 19.28
C ASN A 12 -31.87 -24.46 19.09
N ILE A 13 -31.03 -24.08 18.13
CA ILE A 13 -29.73 -24.73 17.90
C ILE A 13 -28.62 -23.67 17.89
N LYS A 14 -27.56 -23.89 18.68
CA LYS A 14 -26.33 -23.10 18.64
C LYS A 14 -25.35 -23.71 17.64
N VAL A 15 -25.02 -22.98 16.58
CA VAL A 15 -23.95 -23.32 15.64
C VAL A 15 -23.03 -22.11 15.51
N GLY A 16 -21.73 -22.29 15.77
CA GLY A 16 -20.72 -21.24 15.54
C GLY A 16 -20.93 -19.94 16.33
N GLY A 17 -21.63 -19.97 17.46
CA GLY A 17 -21.81 -18.78 18.33
C GLY A 17 -22.96 -17.84 17.93
N THR A 18 -23.78 -18.16 16.93
CA THR A 18 -24.99 -17.39 16.58
C THR A 18 -26.26 -18.23 16.77
N THR A 19 -27.33 -17.63 17.30
CA THR A 19 -28.63 -18.29 17.48
C THR A 19 -29.51 -18.06 16.27
N ARG A 20 -30.10 -19.11 15.69
CA ARG A 20 -31.03 -19.02 14.54
C ARG A 20 -32.36 -19.67 14.86
N TRP A 21 -33.45 -19.05 14.39
CA TRP A 21 -34.82 -19.52 14.54
C TRP A 21 -35.29 -20.19 13.25
N TYR A 22 -35.81 -21.42 13.35
CA TYR A 22 -36.39 -22.12 12.20
C TYR A 22 -37.89 -22.28 12.43
N ALA A 23 -38.69 -21.72 11.51
CA ALA A 23 -40.14 -21.82 11.53
C ALA A 23 -40.62 -23.09 10.83
N LYS A 24 -41.76 -23.57 11.34
CA LYS A 24 -42.48 -24.81 11.08
C LYS A 24 -42.54 -25.18 9.59
N GLU A 25 -41.70 -26.11 9.16
CA GLU A 25 -42.07 -27.36 8.47
C GLU A 25 -40.81 -28.10 7.97
N GLY A 26 -40.65 -29.36 8.41
CA GLY A 26 -39.93 -30.36 7.63
C GLY A 26 -38.39 -30.38 7.67
N VAL A 27 -37.73 -30.07 8.80
CA VAL A 27 -36.29 -30.34 8.90
C VAL A 27 -36.05 -31.83 9.18
N GLU A 28 -35.63 -32.56 8.15
CA GLU A 28 -35.15 -33.94 8.22
C GLU A 28 -33.62 -33.94 8.08
N ILE A 29 -32.89 -34.23 9.16
CA ILE A 29 -31.42 -34.23 9.15
C ILE A 29 -30.95 -35.66 8.89
N ASN A 30 -30.54 -35.94 7.65
CA ASN A 30 -29.86 -37.18 7.31
C ASN A 30 -28.35 -36.93 7.23
N SER A 31 -27.58 -37.58 8.10
CA SER A 31 -26.15 -37.31 8.29
C SER A 31 -25.23 -37.99 7.27
N ASN A 32 -25.71 -38.47 6.10
CA ASN A 32 -24.88 -39.22 5.14
C ASN A 32 -25.16 -38.98 3.64
N GLY A 33 -25.73 -37.83 3.23
CA GLY A 33 -25.96 -37.51 1.81
C GLY A 33 -24.87 -36.64 1.18
N ARG A 34 -24.11 -37.19 0.22
CA ARG A 34 -23.20 -36.46 -0.68
C ARG A 34 -24.02 -35.55 -1.60
N ILE A 35 -23.65 -34.27 -1.74
CA ILE A 35 -24.27 -33.33 -2.68
C ILE A 35 -23.38 -33.25 -3.92
N ASP A 36 -23.81 -33.85 -5.03
CA ASP A 36 -23.16 -33.69 -6.33
C ASP A 36 -23.82 -32.51 -7.06
N TYR A 37 -23.01 -31.48 -7.38
CA TYR A 37 -23.40 -30.35 -8.21
C TYR A 37 -23.10 -30.67 -9.68
N PHE A 38 -24.11 -30.68 -10.54
CA PHE A 38 -23.94 -30.68 -11.99
C PHE A 38 -24.21 -29.27 -12.52
N ALA A 39 -23.15 -28.51 -12.77
CA ALA A 39 -23.18 -27.34 -13.65
C ALA A 39 -22.75 -27.80 -15.06
N PRO A 40 -23.36 -27.30 -16.15
CA PRO A 40 -22.92 -27.64 -17.50
C PRO A 40 -21.47 -27.19 -17.74
N GLU A 41 -20.63 -28.13 -18.15
CA GLU A 41 -19.25 -27.89 -18.58
C GLU A 41 -19.21 -27.11 -19.90
N TYR A 42 -18.55 -25.95 -19.88
CA TYR A 42 -17.98 -25.36 -21.08
C TYR A 42 -16.49 -25.70 -21.08
N SER A 43 -16.02 -26.54 -22.01
CA SER A 43 -14.59 -26.72 -22.23
C SER A 43 -14.09 -25.66 -23.20
N TYR A 44 -13.33 -24.71 -22.67
CA TYR A 44 -12.32 -24.02 -23.47
C TYR A 44 -11.11 -24.94 -23.37
N GLY A 45 -10.67 -25.51 -24.50
CA GLY A 45 -9.65 -26.56 -24.53
C GLY A 45 -8.40 -26.26 -23.69
N GLU A 46 -7.59 -27.29 -23.46
CA GLU A 46 -6.31 -27.21 -22.73
C GLU A 46 -5.57 -25.90 -23.07
N PRO A 47 -5.18 -25.09 -22.07
CA PRO A 47 -4.41 -23.89 -22.31
C PRO A 47 -3.17 -24.24 -23.13
N GLU A 48 -2.94 -23.56 -24.25
CA GLU A 48 -1.67 -23.70 -24.96
C GLU A 48 -0.54 -23.44 -23.94
N SER A 49 0.33 -24.43 -23.80
CA SER A 49 1.53 -24.30 -22.96
C SER A 49 2.22 -22.99 -23.32
N PRO A 50 2.56 -22.14 -22.33
CA PRO A 50 3.22 -20.89 -22.61
C PRO A 50 4.47 -21.17 -23.45
N LEU A 51 4.63 -20.41 -24.55
CA LEU A 51 5.82 -20.49 -25.39
C LEU A 51 7.05 -20.47 -24.48
N PRO A 52 8.01 -21.39 -24.65
CA PRO A 52 9.20 -21.41 -23.81
C PRO A 52 9.87 -20.05 -23.91
N SER A 53 9.89 -19.33 -22.80
CA SER A 53 10.54 -18.04 -22.71
C SER A 53 12.01 -18.25 -23.03
N LYS A 54 12.50 -17.73 -24.16
CA LYS A 54 13.93 -17.60 -24.45
C LYS A 54 14.58 -16.52 -23.56
N PHE A 55 14.27 -16.53 -22.27
CA PHE A 55 14.91 -15.73 -21.23
C PHE A 55 15.71 -16.65 -20.31
N GLU A 56 16.62 -17.42 -20.90
CA GLU A 56 17.83 -17.84 -20.20
C GLU A 56 18.96 -16.92 -20.66
N LYS A 57 19.16 -15.83 -19.92
CA LYS A 57 20.44 -15.14 -19.82
C LYS A 57 20.46 -14.32 -18.53
N ASN A 58 21.04 -14.91 -17.48
CA ASN A 58 21.64 -14.24 -16.33
C ASN A 58 21.08 -12.84 -16.00
N ASP A 59 19.85 -12.79 -15.49
CA ASP A 59 19.34 -11.57 -14.85
C ASP A 59 20.07 -11.39 -13.53
N LYS A 60 21.07 -10.50 -13.55
CA LYS A 60 21.63 -9.89 -12.34
C LYS A 60 20.47 -9.36 -11.51
N LYS A 61 20.44 -9.70 -10.20
CA LYS A 61 19.55 -9.15 -9.15
C LYS A 61 18.96 -7.80 -9.56
N VAL A 62 17.71 -7.80 -10.03
CA VAL A 62 16.97 -6.58 -10.33
C VAL A 62 16.21 -6.22 -9.07
N VAL A 63 16.62 -5.14 -8.41
CA VAL A 63 15.88 -4.54 -7.31
C VAL A 63 14.74 -3.74 -7.93
N PHE A 64 13.51 -4.23 -7.82
CA PHE A 64 12.32 -3.48 -8.19
C PHE A 64 11.90 -2.68 -6.96
N TYR A 65 12.35 -1.43 -6.87
CA TYR A 65 11.73 -0.47 -5.97
C TYR A 65 10.62 0.22 -6.74
N GLU A 66 9.38 -0.07 -6.39
CA GLU A 66 8.21 0.63 -6.91
C GLU A 66 7.75 1.59 -5.82
N THR A 67 7.70 2.91 -6.07
CA THR A 67 7.08 3.86 -5.12
C THR A 67 5.56 3.87 -5.28
N ASP A 68 5.00 2.67 -5.44
CA ASP A 68 3.64 2.43 -5.88
C ASP A 68 2.66 2.85 -4.78
N GLY A 69 2.13 4.06 -4.93
CA GLY A 69 1.02 4.53 -4.10
C GLY A 69 1.38 5.42 -2.92
N HIS A 70 2.53 6.09 -2.93
CA HIS A 70 2.81 7.19 -2.01
C HIS A 70 2.04 8.46 -2.44
N TYR A 71 2.58 9.27 -3.35
CA TYR A 71 1.90 10.45 -3.90
C TYR A 71 0.48 10.17 -4.41
N SER A 72 0.33 9.28 -5.40
CA SER A 72 -0.93 9.13 -6.14
C SER A 72 -2.06 8.54 -5.29
N THR A 73 -1.78 7.62 -4.36
CA THR A 73 -2.84 7.10 -3.47
C THR A 73 -3.33 8.18 -2.52
N VAL A 74 -2.40 8.90 -1.86
CA VAL A 74 -2.77 9.99 -0.94
C VAL A 74 -3.60 11.03 -1.68
N TYR A 75 -3.18 11.43 -2.88
CA TYR A 75 -3.89 12.42 -3.66
C TYR A 75 -5.31 11.94 -4.03
N LEU A 76 -5.45 10.73 -4.57
CA LEU A 76 -6.74 10.18 -4.96
C LEU A 76 -7.70 10.05 -3.78
N VAL A 77 -7.21 9.56 -2.63
CA VAL A 77 -8.03 9.42 -1.42
C VAL A 77 -8.49 10.80 -0.91
N CYS A 78 -7.61 11.79 -0.88
CA CYS A 78 -7.97 13.17 -0.50
C CYS A 78 -9.06 13.74 -1.41
N LEU A 79 -8.92 13.58 -2.73
CA LEU A 79 -9.91 14.03 -3.71
C LEU A 79 -11.25 13.29 -3.56
N MET A 80 -11.23 11.99 -3.26
CA MET A 80 -12.45 11.19 -3.02
C MET A 80 -13.21 11.67 -1.79
N LEU A 81 -12.51 12.06 -0.72
CA LEU A 81 -13.09 12.63 0.49
C LEU A 81 -13.60 14.07 0.31
N GLY A 82 -13.35 14.68 -0.86
CA GLY A 82 -13.77 16.04 -1.17
C GLY A 82 -12.86 17.11 -0.58
N MET A 83 -11.61 16.79 -0.29
CA MET A 83 -10.59 17.80 0.00
C MET A 83 -10.40 18.70 -1.23
N LYS A 84 -10.15 19.99 -1.00
CA LYS A 84 -9.84 20.93 -2.09
C LYS A 84 -8.58 20.47 -2.82
N GLU A 85 -8.61 20.53 -4.15
CA GLU A 85 -7.54 20.03 -5.01
C GLU A 85 -6.14 20.52 -4.63
N ALA A 86 -5.98 21.82 -4.37
CA ALA A 86 -4.70 22.41 -3.97
C ALA A 86 -4.18 21.86 -2.62
N ASP A 87 -5.06 21.69 -1.62
CA ASP A 87 -4.67 21.14 -0.32
C ASP A 87 -4.35 19.64 -0.42
N ALA A 88 -5.09 18.91 -1.28
CA ALA A 88 -4.87 17.50 -1.54
C ALA A 88 -3.54 17.24 -2.25
N GLU A 89 -3.21 18.07 -3.25
CA GLU A 89 -1.96 18.01 -4.00
C GLU A 89 -0.77 18.36 -3.09
N GLU A 90 -0.88 19.43 -2.31
CA GLU A 90 0.17 19.84 -1.37
C GLU A 90 0.48 18.74 -0.34
N LEU A 91 -0.56 18.14 0.24
CA LEU A 91 -0.39 17.04 1.21
C LEU A 91 0.20 15.79 0.55
N ALA A 92 -0.19 15.47 -0.67
CA ALA A 92 0.37 14.35 -1.42
C ALA A 92 1.85 14.58 -1.78
N ILE A 93 2.23 15.80 -2.18
CA ILE A 93 3.63 16.18 -2.42
C ILE A 93 4.43 16.04 -1.12
N ALA A 94 3.90 16.50 0.01
CA ALA A 94 4.56 16.36 1.30
C ALA A 94 4.72 14.90 1.73
N ALA A 95 3.77 14.02 1.38
CA ALA A 95 3.86 12.58 1.64
C ALA A 95 4.88 11.86 0.75
N GLU A 96 5.14 12.36 -0.45
CA GLU A 96 6.17 11.82 -1.34
C GLU A 96 7.56 12.37 -1.03
N ALA A 97 7.64 13.57 -0.45
CA ALA A 97 8.88 14.33 -0.24
C ALA A 97 10.05 13.55 0.36
N PRO A 98 9.86 12.55 1.24
CA PRO A 98 10.96 11.68 1.68
C PRO A 98 11.65 10.98 0.51
N ASP A 99 10.93 10.38 -0.41
CA ASP A 99 11.49 9.56 -1.50
C ASP A 99 11.75 10.36 -2.78
N THR A 100 10.88 11.31 -3.10
CA THR A 100 10.92 12.02 -4.37
C THR A 100 10.58 13.49 -4.19
N THR A 101 11.34 14.36 -4.85
CA THR A 101 10.99 15.76 -5.05
C THR A 101 10.17 15.91 -6.31
N ILE A 102 8.90 16.32 -6.14
CA ILE A 102 7.99 16.61 -7.24
C ILE A 102 8.08 18.09 -7.60
N HIS A 103 8.64 18.41 -8.76
CA HIS A 103 8.68 19.78 -9.28
C HIS A 103 7.39 20.15 -10.01
N ASN A 104 6.77 19.19 -10.68
CA ASN A 104 5.44 19.26 -11.33
C ASN A 104 5.00 17.85 -11.80
N GLU A 105 3.83 17.75 -12.44
CA GLU A 105 3.21 16.48 -12.90
C GLU A 105 4.06 15.66 -13.91
N MET A 106 5.13 16.22 -14.46
CA MET A 106 6.05 15.54 -15.39
C MET A 106 7.47 15.36 -14.83
N ASP A 107 7.77 15.93 -13.66
CA ASP A 107 9.15 16.17 -13.22
C ASP A 107 9.40 15.68 -11.79
N PHE A 108 9.88 14.43 -11.70
CA PHE A 108 10.01 13.67 -10.45
C PHE A 108 11.49 13.29 -10.24
N GLU A 109 12.10 13.89 -9.20
CA GLU A 109 13.51 13.74 -8.87
C GLU A 109 13.69 12.92 -7.59
N LEU A 110 14.37 11.78 -7.66
CA LEU A 110 14.62 10.87 -6.54
C LEU A 110 15.51 11.52 -5.49
N ASN A 111 15.19 11.33 -4.22
CA ASN A 111 16.00 11.73 -3.08
C ASN A 111 17.02 10.65 -2.69
N ASP A 112 18.02 11.06 -1.91
CA ASP A 112 19.01 10.20 -1.25
C ASP A 112 18.85 10.17 0.29
N THR A 113 17.73 10.70 0.79
CA THR A 113 17.27 10.66 2.20
C THR A 113 17.34 9.25 2.80
N TRP A 114 17.09 8.22 1.99
CA TRP A 114 17.16 6.82 2.37
C TRP A 114 18.55 6.36 2.84
N ILE A 115 19.63 7.09 2.54
CA ILE A 115 20.96 6.73 3.06
C ILE A 115 21.20 7.25 4.47
N SER A 116 20.36 8.15 4.98
CA SER A 116 20.52 8.77 6.29
C SER A 116 19.74 8.01 7.37
N PRO A 117 20.39 7.23 8.25
CA PRO A 117 19.68 6.44 9.26
C PRO A 117 18.89 7.32 10.25
N ASP A 118 19.44 8.50 10.58
CA ASP A 118 18.81 9.46 11.49
C ASP A 118 17.52 10.05 10.91
N TYR A 119 17.44 10.15 9.58
CA TYR A 119 16.23 10.58 8.87
C TYR A 119 15.28 9.40 8.60
N GLN A 120 15.81 8.21 8.31
CA GLN A 120 14.99 7.03 8.01
C GLN A 120 14.14 6.59 9.19
N GLY A 121 14.72 6.52 10.39
CA GLY A 121 14.02 5.96 11.55
C GLY A 121 12.69 6.66 11.89
N PRO A 122 12.63 8.01 11.89
CA PRO A 122 11.39 8.76 12.12
C PRO A 122 10.39 8.74 10.94
N VAL A 123 10.88 8.69 9.71
CA VAL A 123 10.06 8.90 8.49
C VAL A 123 9.59 7.60 7.85
N HIS A 124 10.38 6.53 7.92
CA HIS A 124 10.05 5.22 7.37
C HIS A 124 9.71 4.20 8.45
N SER A 125 8.76 3.31 8.19
CA SER A 125 8.42 2.21 9.11
C SER A 125 9.28 0.96 8.91
N LEU A 126 10.61 1.14 8.96
CA LEU A 126 11.64 0.09 8.81
C LEU A 126 12.21 -0.37 10.15
N THR A 127 11.33 -0.58 11.13
CA THR A 127 11.74 -0.73 12.53
C THR A 127 12.02 -2.18 12.94
N GLY A 128 11.65 -3.16 12.11
CA GLY A 128 11.54 -4.57 12.55
C GLY A 128 10.46 -4.81 13.62
N GLY A 129 9.68 -3.78 13.96
CA GLY A 129 8.60 -3.82 14.94
C GLY A 129 7.33 -4.50 14.41
N PHE A 130 6.22 -4.33 15.12
CA PHE A 130 4.94 -4.92 14.72
C PHE A 130 4.08 -3.91 13.98
N HIS A 131 3.54 -4.31 12.82
CA HIS A 131 2.70 -3.47 11.96
C HIS A 131 1.62 -2.72 12.72
N GLY A 132 0.78 -3.43 13.48
CA GLY A 132 -0.38 -2.81 14.15
C GLY A 132 0.02 -1.74 15.19
N ILE A 133 1.22 -1.85 15.77
CA ILE A 133 1.72 -0.86 16.73
C ILE A 133 2.27 0.36 15.99
N GLU A 134 3.05 0.13 14.94
CA GLU A 134 3.60 1.20 14.10
C GLU A 134 2.49 1.99 13.40
N GLU A 135 1.50 1.29 12.84
CA GLU A 135 0.30 1.87 12.22
C GLU A 135 -0.45 2.75 13.23
N PHE A 136 -0.76 2.19 14.41
CA PHE A 136 -1.46 2.90 15.46
C PHE A 136 -0.71 4.16 15.90
N MET A 137 0.60 4.04 16.20
CA MET A 137 1.39 5.16 16.71
C MET A 137 1.53 6.26 15.68
N THR A 138 1.67 5.90 14.40
CA THR A 138 1.74 6.86 13.30
C THR A 138 0.40 7.57 13.11
N ALA A 139 -0.72 6.83 13.13
CA ALA A 139 -2.06 7.40 13.04
C ALA A 139 -2.36 8.38 14.19
N VAL A 140 -1.96 8.04 15.42
CA VAL A 140 -2.10 8.94 16.58
C VAL A 140 -1.26 10.21 16.41
N LYS A 141 0.00 10.10 15.99
CA LYS A 141 0.82 11.30 15.75
C LYS A 141 0.19 12.19 14.66
N PHE A 142 -0.28 11.58 13.57
CA PHE A 142 -0.92 12.28 12.46
C PHE A 142 -2.16 13.05 12.91
N LEU A 143 -3.08 12.38 13.62
CA LEU A 143 -4.34 12.97 14.07
C LEU A 143 -4.13 14.14 15.04
N TRP A 144 -3.13 14.09 15.92
CA TRP A 144 -2.91 15.11 16.96
C TRP A 144 -1.91 16.20 16.59
N LEU A 145 -1.09 16.05 15.53
CA LEU A 145 -0.17 17.10 15.11
C LEU A 145 -0.95 18.40 14.79
N LYS A 146 -0.71 19.49 15.52
CA LYS A 146 -1.44 20.74 15.24
C LYS A 146 -0.89 21.40 13.98
N ILE A 147 -1.78 21.98 13.17
CA ILE A 147 -1.38 22.85 12.08
C ILE A 147 -1.10 24.23 12.70
N ASP A 148 0.17 24.61 12.74
CA ASP A 148 0.56 25.97 13.12
C ASP A 148 0.34 26.90 11.91
N HIS A 149 -0.61 27.82 12.03
CA HIS A 149 -0.89 28.77 10.95
C HIS A 149 0.26 29.77 10.71
N ASN A 150 1.15 29.98 11.68
CA ASN A 150 2.35 30.81 11.51
C ASN A 150 3.51 30.05 10.86
N ASN A 151 3.45 28.71 10.86
CA ASN A 151 4.43 27.82 10.22
C ASN A 151 3.73 26.64 9.54
N ARG A 152 2.82 26.97 8.61
CA ARG A 152 1.97 25.98 7.95
C ARG A 152 2.81 25.02 7.11
N GLU A 153 3.84 25.52 6.44
CA GLU A 153 4.74 24.73 5.60
C GLU A 153 5.37 23.58 6.39
N ASP A 154 5.95 23.87 7.57
CA ASP A 154 6.54 22.83 8.42
C ASP A 154 5.48 21.86 8.96
N SER A 155 4.29 22.36 9.29
CA SER A 155 3.17 21.51 9.72
C SER A 155 2.75 20.53 8.62
N ILE A 156 2.65 20.99 7.37
CA ILE A 156 2.30 20.15 6.22
C ILE A 156 3.42 19.15 5.92
N ARG A 157 4.69 19.57 5.99
CA ARG A 157 5.85 18.68 5.87
C ARG A 157 5.77 17.53 6.89
N GLN A 158 5.55 17.84 8.16
CA GLN A 158 5.43 16.83 9.22
C GLN A 158 4.22 15.91 9.04
N LEU A 159 3.06 16.44 8.57
CA LEU A 159 1.91 15.61 8.21
C LEU A 159 2.23 14.68 7.03
N GLY A 160 2.95 15.18 6.03
CA GLY A 160 3.44 14.42 4.89
C GLY A 160 4.33 13.26 5.32
N GLU A 161 5.37 13.53 6.12
CA GLU A 161 6.26 12.49 6.67
C GLU A 161 5.50 11.43 7.47
N LEU A 162 4.46 11.82 8.21
CA LEU A 162 3.61 10.85 8.92
C LEU A 162 2.71 10.04 7.99
N LEU A 163 2.21 10.61 6.89
CA LEU A 163 1.45 9.87 5.87
C LEU A 163 2.35 8.91 5.08
N HIS A 164 3.57 9.33 4.79
CA HIS A 164 4.61 8.51 4.22
C HIS A 164 4.86 7.28 5.10
N ARG A 165 5.22 7.53 6.37
CA ARG A 165 5.39 6.48 7.38
C ARG A 165 4.16 5.57 7.48
N PHE A 166 2.96 6.15 7.40
CA PHE A 166 1.72 5.37 7.49
C PHE A 166 1.57 4.42 6.29
N GLY A 167 1.88 4.86 5.07
CA GLY A 167 1.98 4.00 3.88
C GLY A 167 2.99 2.88 4.07
N ASP A 168 4.18 3.23 4.58
CA ASP A 168 5.24 2.28 4.90
C ASP A 168 4.80 1.18 5.86
N THR A 169 3.89 1.46 6.80
CA THR A 169 3.37 0.41 7.68
C THR A 169 2.73 -0.74 6.88
N TYR A 170 2.16 -0.46 5.72
CA TYR A 170 1.60 -1.45 4.82
C TYR A 170 2.60 -1.97 3.81
N ALA A 171 3.36 -1.07 3.18
CA ALA A 171 4.35 -1.40 2.17
C ALA A 171 5.42 -2.34 2.72
N HIS A 172 5.90 -2.03 3.91
CA HIS A 172 6.97 -2.73 4.62
C HIS A 172 6.41 -3.67 5.70
N SER A 173 5.36 -4.44 5.42
CA SER A 173 4.90 -5.53 6.32
C SER A 173 5.20 -6.94 5.76
N LYS A 174 5.87 -7.77 6.56
CA LYS A 174 6.07 -9.23 6.35
C LYS A 174 5.09 -10.04 7.22
N LEU A 175 4.70 -11.21 6.74
CA LEU A 175 3.99 -12.22 7.54
C LEU A 175 4.97 -12.97 8.47
N ASP A 176 4.88 -12.76 9.79
CA ASP A 176 5.74 -13.36 10.84
C ASP A 176 5.48 -14.87 11.05
N ASN A 177 4.48 -15.46 10.41
CA ASN A 177 4.28 -16.91 10.36
C ASN A 177 5.03 -17.59 9.20
N ILE A 178 5.74 -16.83 8.35
CA ILE A 178 6.66 -17.40 7.36
C ILE A 178 7.84 -17.98 8.13
N LYS A 179 8.04 -19.30 8.02
CA LYS A 179 9.19 -19.98 8.63
C LYS A 179 10.48 -19.32 8.14
N PRO A 180 11.52 -19.13 8.98
CA PRO A 180 12.80 -18.56 8.55
C PRO A 180 13.43 -19.25 7.33
N SER A 181 13.23 -20.56 7.18
CA SER A 181 13.64 -21.33 6.00
C SER A 181 12.96 -20.92 4.70
N ASN A 182 11.77 -20.32 4.79
CA ASN A 182 10.96 -19.88 3.66
C ASN A 182 11.23 -18.40 3.34
N LEU A 183 11.92 -17.64 4.21
CA LEU A 183 12.33 -16.25 3.93
C LEU A 183 13.35 -16.20 2.78
N VAL A 184 14.27 -17.18 2.71
CA VAL A 184 15.19 -17.35 1.58
C VAL A 184 14.46 -17.80 0.30
N ALA A 185 13.31 -18.47 0.44
CA ALA A 185 12.44 -18.87 -0.67
C ALA A 185 11.49 -17.74 -1.13
N TYR A 186 11.44 -16.63 -0.41
CA TYR A 186 10.66 -15.43 -0.74
C TYR A 186 11.40 -14.43 -1.61
N ASP A 187 12.60 -14.78 -2.06
CA ASP A 187 13.31 -14.02 -3.06
C ASP A 187 12.64 -14.18 -4.44
N LEU A 188 11.57 -13.40 -4.76
CA LEU A 188 11.04 -13.38 -6.13
C LEU A 188 12.00 -12.69 -7.11
N HIS A 189 13.10 -12.06 -6.63
CA HIS A 189 14.15 -11.55 -7.53
C HIS A 189 14.85 -12.69 -8.30
N SER A 190 14.80 -13.94 -7.81
CA SER A 190 15.42 -15.11 -8.43
C SER A 190 14.45 -16.05 -9.18
N GLY A 191 13.17 -15.65 -9.35
CA GLY A 191 12.28 -16.23 -10.35
C GLY A 191 10.85 -16.57 -9.91
N ASN A 192 9.99 -16.70 -10.92
CA ASN A 192 8.51 -16.78 -10.88
C ASN A 192 7.92 -18.02 -10.16
N LYS A 193 8.74 -18.98 -9.71
CA LYS A 193 8.28 -20.26 -9.13
C LYS A 193 7.64 -20.12 -7.74
N ASN A 194 7.98 -19.06 -7.00
CA ASN A 194 7.49 -18.84 -5.64
C ASN A 194 6.34 -17.82 -5.56
N LEU A 195 5.99 -17.18 -6.69
CA LEU A 195 4.91 -16.21 -6.79
C LEU A 195 3.54 -16.76 -6.30
N PRO A 196 3.15 -18.01 -6.64
CA PRO A 196 1.90 -18.57 -6.12
C PRO A 196 1.90 -18.75 -4.59
N LEU A 197 3.05 -19.08 -4.00
CA LEU A 197 3.21 -19.21 -2.54
C LEU A 197 3.08 -17.84 -1.87
N ALA A 198 3.67 -16.80 -2.47
CA ALA A 198 3.54 -15.42 -2.00
C ALA A 198 2.08 -14.97 -1.96
N ILE A 199 1.38 -15.07 -3.10
CA ILE A 199 -0.05 -14.73 -3.22
C ILE A 199 -0.90 -15.55 -2.24
N SER A 200 -0.64 -16.85 -2.11
CA SER A 200 -1.39 -17.72 -1.20
C SER A 200 -1.22 -17.36 0.27
N SER A 201 -0.06 -16.81 0.67
CA SER A 201 0.18 -16.43 2.07
C SER A 201 -0.62 -15.20 2.48
N TRP A 202 -0.85 -14.27 1.55
CA TRP A 202 -1.61 -13.04 1.75
C TRP A 202 -3.12 -13.23 1.54
N LYS A 203 -3.53 -14.28 0.83
CA LYS A 203 -4.94 -14.55 0.54
C LYS A 203 -5.75 -14.70 1.84
N GLY A 204 -6.75 -13.84 2.02
CA GLY A 204 -7.61 -13.83 3.21
C GLY A 204 -6.96 -13.22 4.46
N GLN A 205 -5.71 -12.75 4.37
CA GLN A 205 -5.03 -12.00 5.43
C GLN A 205 -5.34 -10.50 5.27
N GLY A 206 -6.58 -10.12 5.59
CA GLY A 206 -6.95 -8.71 5.68
C GLY A 206 -6.40 -8.07 6.95
N GLY A 207 -5.88 -6.86 6.84
CA GLY A 207 -5.62 -5.98 7.99
C GLY A 207 -6.90 -5.68 8.76
N LYS A 208 -6.75 -5.30 10.03
CA LYS A 208 -7.88 -4.91 10.87
C LYS A 208 -8.40 -3.52 10.46
N VAL A 209 -9.66 -3.25 10.77
CA VAL A 209 -10.23 -1.91 10.65
C VAL A 209 -9.64 -1.06 11.77
N LEU A 210 -8.76 -0.11 11.44
CA LEU A 210 -7.96 0.64 12.40
C LEU A 210 -8.83 1.41 13.42
N ALA A 211 -9.99 1.91 12.98
CA ALA A 211 -10.92 2.65 13.83
C ALA A 211 -11.27 1.91 15.14
N LYS A 212 -11.49 0.59 15.08
CA LYS A 212 -11.85 -0.21 16.27
C LYS A 212 -10.73 -0.29 17.30
N ASP A 213 -9.49 -0.28 16.82
CA ASP A 213 -8.32 -0.36 17.68
C ASP A 213 -7.91 1.04 18.18
N VAL A 214 -8.11 2.10 17.39
CA VAL A 214 -7.68 3.46 17.75
C VAL A 214 -8.69 4.20 18.63
N GLU A 215 -9.99 4.12 18.34
CA GLU A 215 -11.03 4.91 19.03
C GLU A 215 -11.00 4.83 20.57
N PRO A 216 -10.84 3.64 21.20
CA PRO A 216 -10.74 3.53 22.66
C PRO A 216 -9.53 4.28 23.23
N TRP A 217 -8.42 4.29 22.49
CA TRP A 217 -7.21 4.98 22.90
C TRP A 217 -7.25 6.47 22.63
N ILE A 218 -8.01 6.95 21.63
CA ILE A 218 -8.22 8.39 21.41
C ILE A 218 -8.70 9.05 22.70
N VAL A 219 -9.68 8.44 23.38
CA VAL A 219 -10.22 8.96 24.65
C VAL A 219 -9.12 9.04 25.72
N ARG A 220 -8.30 8.00 25.84
CA ARG A 220 -7.24 7.91 26.85
C ARG A 220 -6.07 8.84 26.54
N ILE A 221 -5.65 8.93 25.29
CA ILE A 221 -4.63 9.88 24.81
C ILE A 221 -5.10 11.31 25.00
N ASN A 222 -6.39 11.60 24.76
CA ASN A 222 -6.98 12.91 25.03
C ASN A 222 -6.93 13.30 26.51
N GLN A 223 -7.04 12.35 27.43
CA GLN A 223 -6.89 12.63 28.87
C GLN A 223 -5.45 13.04 29.20
N TYR A 224 -4.46 12.32 28.67
CA TYR A 224 -3.05 12.61 28.97
C TYR A 224 -2.53 13.84 28.23
N THR A 225 -2.95 14.07 26.99
CA THR A 225 -2.58 15.29 26.24
C THR A 225 -3.20 16.55 26.85
N LYS A 226 -4.35 16.45 27.53
CA LYS A 226 -4.88 17.56 28.36
C LYS A 226 -4.00 17.86 29.57
N LYS A 227 -3.37 16.84 30.19
CA LYS A 227 -2.52 16.98 31.37
C LYS A 227 -1.11 17.45 31.02
N TYR A 228 -0.49 16.85 30.01
CA TYR A 228 0.93 16.98 29.68
C TYR A 228 1.19 17.78 28.40
N GLY A 229 0.16 18.21 27.69
CA GLY A 229 0.30 18.76 26.35
C GLY A 229 0.63 17.68 25.30
N TYR A 230 0.95 18.13 24.10
CA TYR A 230 1.27 17.25 22.96
C TYR A 230 2.56 16.43 23.18
N ASP A 231 3.47 16.97 23.99
CA ASP A 231 4.74 16.34 24.35
C ASP A 231 4.56 14.96 24.98
N PHE A 232 3.37 14.64 25.52
CA PHE A 232 3.03 13.28 25.95
C PHE A 232 3.34 12.20 24.91
N LEU A 233 3.13 12.48 23.62
CA LEU A 233 3.31 11.49 22.55
C LEU A 233 4.77 11.13 22.27
N THR A 234 5.71 11.96 22.74
CA THR A 234 7.16 11.80 22.49
C THR A 234 7.98 11.69 23.79
N ASN A 235 7.51 12.30 24.88
CA ASN A 235 8.18 12.32 26.17
C ASN A 235 7.92 11.03 26.96
N LYS A 236 8.96 10.20 27.12
CA LYS A 236 8.89 8.92 27.82
C LYS A 236 8.57 9.06 29.31
N ASP A 237 9.00 10.13 29.96
CA ASP A 237 8.75 10.33 31.39
C ASP A 237 7.27 10.58 31.66
N TYR A 238 6.61 11.38 30.80
CA TYR A 238 5.15 11.58 30.86
C TYR A 238 4.39 10.28 30.60
N GLN A 239 4.89 9.44 29.69
CA GLN A 239 4.29 8.13 29.43
C GLN A 239 4.45 7.17 30.61
N HIS A 240 5.64 7.11 31.21
CA HIS A 240 5.90 6.31 32.41
C HIS A 240 4.99 6.72 33.57
N GLU A 241 4.81 8.02 33.81
CA GLU A 241 3.87 8.49 34.85
C GLU A 241 2.42 8.10 34.51
N ALA A 242 2.02 8.23 33.24
CA ALA A 242 0.67 7.92 32.78
C ALA A 242 0.31 6.43 32.82
N PHE A 243 1.29 5.55 32.62
CA PHE A 243 1.10 4.11 32.44
C PHE A 243 1.87 3.25 33.44
N ASN A 244 2.05 3.74 34.67
CA ASN A 244 2.63 2.97 35.79
C ASN A 244 4.02 2.38 35.46
N GLY A 245 4.91 3.22 34.93
CA GLY A 245 6.30 2.86 34.60
C GLY A 245 6.51 2.29 33.21
N LYS A 246 5.48 2.31 32.34
CA LYS A 246 5.57 1.84 30.95
C LYS A 246 5.37 2.97 29.95
N THR A 247 5.96 2.85 28.78
CA THR A 247 5.68 3.72 27.63
C THR A 247 4.37 3.33 26.97
N LEU A 248 3.79 4.23 26.16
CA LEU A 248 2.59 3.91 25.37
C LEU A 248 2.83 2.69 24.47
N THR A 249 4.00 2.61 23.84
CA THR A 249 4.41 1.48 23.00
C THR A 249 4.42 0.17 23.78
N GLU A 250 5.02 0.13 24.98
CA GLU A 250 5.08 -1.09 25.80
C GLU A 250 3.68 -1.55 26.24
N VAL A 251 2.80 -0.62 26.60
CA VAL A 251 1.40 -0.96 26.93
C VAL A 251 0.68 -1.55 25.72
N LEU A 252 0.85 -0.97 24.54
CA LEU A 252 0.25 -1.50 23.31
C LEU A 252 0.82 -2.87 22.95
N GLN A 253 2.11 -3.11 23.17
CA GLN A 253 2.73 -4.42 23.00
C GLN A 253 2.06 -5.48 23.89
N GLU A 254 1.79 -5.16 25.15
CA GLU A 254 1.13 -6.08 26.08
C GLU A 254 -0.33 -6.37 25.71
N VAL A 255 -1.05 -5.37 25.18
CA VAL A 255 -2.46 -5.53 24.80
C VAL A 255 -2.61 -6.26 23.46
N TYR A 256 -1.73 -6.00 22.50
CA TYR A 256 -1.92 -6.36 21.10
C TYR A 256 -0.96 -7.41 20.55
N LEU A 257 0.01 -7.95 21.31
CA LEU A 257 0.90 -9.03 20.82
C LEU A 257 0.49 -10.46 21.24
N LEU A 258 -0.73 -10.63 21.75
CA LEU A 258 -1.16 -11.91 22.33
C LEU A 258 -1.83 -12.88 21.34
N LYS A 259 -2.12 -12.52 20.07
CA LYS A 259 -2.83 -13.42 19.11
C LYS A 259 -2.10 -13.64 17.77
N PRO A 260 -2.36 -14.78 17.07
CA PRO A 260 -1.68 -15.13 15.82
C PRO A 260 -1.89 -14.17 14.62
N THR A 261 -2.90 -13.31 14.65
CA THR A 261 -3.13 -12.25 13.64
C THR A 261 -2.28 -11.01 13.88
N ASP A 262 -1.60 -10.94 15.02
CA ASP A 262 -0.72 -9.83 15.43
C ASP A 262 0.73 -10.07 14.97
N LYS A 263 0.89 -11.00 14.04
CA LYS A 263 2.15 -11.54 13.49
C LYS A 263 2.51 -10.86 12.17
N PHE A 264 2.34 -9.55 12.05
CA PHE A 264 2.92 -8.81 10.93
C PHE A 264 4.11 -8.02 11.44
N LYS A 265 5.29 -8.31 10.89
CA LYS A 265 6.53 -7.63 11.26
C LYS A 265 6.93 -6.64 10.19
N MET A 266 7.41 -5.49 10.62
CA MET A 266 7.98 -4.51 9.73
C MET A 266 9.27 -5.05 9.08
N TYR A 267 9.57 -4.60 7.87
CA TYR A 267 10.88 -4.83 7.25
C TYR A 267 11.99 -4.10 8.05
N GLY A 268 13.24 -4.45 7.76
CA GLY A 268 14.42 -3.88 8.43
C GLY A 268 14.70 -4.43 9.84
N GLY A 269 15.71 -3.84 10.48
CA GLY A 269 16.12 -4.11 11.85
C GLY A 269 17.11 -3.05 12.30
N GLY A 270 16.72 -2.24 13.30
CA GLY A 270 17.55 -1.13 13.79
C GLY A 270 17.30 0.23 13.12
N TYR A 271 16.08 0.47 12.62
CA TYR A 271 15.60 1.77 12.09
C TYR A 271 16.11 2.20 10.71
N PHE A 272 16.74 1.32 9.95
CA PHE A 272 17.17 1.59 8.57
C PHE A 272 17.12 0.33 7.70
N THR A 273 17.12 0.52 6.38
CA THR A 273 17.30 -0.57 5.40
C THR A 273 18.51 -0.30 4.50
N THR A 274 19.17 -1.37 4.04
CA THR A 274 20.22 -1.29 3.01
C THR A 274 19.69 -1.70 1.64
N ASP A 275 18.36 -1.78 1.45
CA ASP A 275 17.71 -2.38 0.27
C ASP A 275 18.16 -1.80 -1.08
N HIS A 276 18.50 -0.51 -1.12
CA HIS A 276 19.07 0.15 -2.31
C HIS A 276 20.45 -0.40 -2.74
N PHE A 277 21.16 -1.10 -1.85
CA PHE A 277 22.46 -1.72 -2.12
C PHE A 277 22.44 -3.25 -2.03
N CYS A 278 21.60 -3.81 -1.16
CA CYS A 278 21.49 -5.24 -0.90
C CYS A 278 20.03 -5.57 -0.53
N SER A 279 19.34 -6.32 -1.40
CA SER A 279 17.97 -6.82 -1.14
C SER A 279 17.87 -7.47 0.25
N ASP A 280 16.89 -7.03 1.04
CA ASP A 280 16.54 -7.53 2.37
C ASP A 280 15.55 -8.70 2.32
N GLY A 281 15.30 -9.23 1.11
CA GLY A 281 14.35 -10.27 0.80
C GLY A 281 12.90 -9.78 0.72
N GLY A 282 12.71 -8.49 0.44
CA GLY A 282 11.42 -7.83 0.33
C GLY A 282 10.92 -7.47 -1.04
N GLU A 283 9.60 -7.39 -1.13
CA GLU A 283 8.87 -6.83 -2.27
C GLU A 283 7.85 -5.82 -1.75
N PRO A 284 8.34 -4.70 -1.19
CA PRO A 284 7.45 -3.60 -0.89
C PRO A 284 6.72 -3.16 -2.17
N ASP A 285 5.52 -2.60 -1.99
CA ASP A 285 4.77 -1.92 -3.05
C ASP A 285 4.23 -2.75 -4.23
N MET A 286 4.41 -4.07 -4.21
CA MET A 286 3.78 -4.99 -5.18
C MET A 286 2.30 -5.24 -4.84
N ILE A 287 1.44 -4.25 -5.08
CA ILE A 287 0.01 -4.27 -4.70
C ILE A 287 -0.72 -5.50 -5.26
N TYR A 288 -0.38 -5.96 -6.47
CA TYR A 288 -1.04 -7.10 -7.11
C TYR A 288 -0.85 -8.43 -6.35
N LEU A 289 0.18 -8.55 -5.49
CA LEU A 289 0.43 -9.70 -4.63
C LEU A 289 -0.47 -9.72 -3.38
N ARG A 290 -0.87 -8.53 -2.92
CA ARG A 290 -1.57 -8.30 -1.65
C ARG A 290 -2.72 -7.30 -1.80
N PRO A 291 -3.67 -7.53 -2.73
CA PRO A 291 -4.71 -6.56 -3.05
C PRO A 291 -5.60 -6.25 -1.84
N ASP A 292 -5.94 -7.26 -1.04
CA ASP A 292 -6.75 -7.06 0.18
C ASP A 292 -6.00 -6.22 1.23
N TRP A 293 -4.68 -6.33 1.30
CA TRP A 293 -3.84 -5.54 2.20
C TRP A 293 -3.85 -4.06 1.82
N TYR A 294 -3.62 -3.78 0.53
CA TYR A 294 -3.72 -2.42 -0.01
C TYR A 294 -5.14 -1.84 0.13
N LEU A 295 -6.18 -2.66 -0.05
CA LEU A 295 -7.57 -2.22 0.20
C LEU A 295 -7.85 -1.86 1.67
N ASN A 296 -7.07 -2.39 2.63
CA ASN A 296 -7.18 -1.97 4.02
C ASN A 296 -6.38 -0.69 4.28
N TYR A 297 -5.19 -0.55 3.68
CA TYR A 297 -4.44 0.70 3.68
C TYR A 297 -5.31 1.88 3.25
N VAL A 298 -5.94 1.81 2.07
CA VAL A 298 -6.73 2.94 1.54
C VAL A 298 -7.96 3.27 2.39
N LYS A 299 -8.57 2.28 3.06
CA LYS A 299 -9.68 2.52 4.00
C LYS A 299 -9.19 3.25 5.25
N ASN A 300 -8.09 2.77 5.83
CA ASN A 300 -7.54 3.32 7.07
C ASN A 300 -6.94 4.72 6.81
N LEU A 301 -6.29 4.92 5.65
CA LEU A 301 -5.87 6.23 5.14
C LEU A 301 -7.07 7.18 4.98
N ALA A 302 -8.14 6.74 4.32
CA ALA A 302 -9.33 7.56 4.15
C ALA A 302 -9.95 7.97 5.49
N TRP A 303 -9.96 7.06 6.47
CA TRP A 303 -10.47 7.33 7.81
C TRP A 303 -9.61 8.37 8.57
N ILE A 304 -8.28 8.23 8.60
CA ILE A 304 -7.41 9.19 9.29
C ILE A 304 -7.46 10.58 8.65
N LEU A 305 -7.52 10.65 7.30
CA LEU A 305 -7.64 11.92 6.57
C LEU A 305 -8.99 12.59 6.84
N ALA A 306 -10.08 11.82 6.83
CA ALA A 306 -11.41 12.34 7.13
C ALA A 306 -11.51 12.91 8.54
N LEU A 307 -10.94 12.22 9.54
CA LEU A 307 -10.89 12.71 10.90
C LEU A 307 -10.03 13.96 11.05
N LYS A 308 -8.82 13.95 10.47
CA LYS A 308 -7.84 15.04 10.58
C LYS A 308 -8.35 16.36 10.03
N PHE A 309 -8.95 16.30 8.84
CA PHE A 309 -9.34 17.47 8.07
C PHE A 309 -10.85 17.70 8.08
N HIS A 310 -11.59 16.98 8.94
CA HIS A 310 -13.05 17.05 9.05
C HIS A 310 -13.76 16.84 7.70
N LEU A 311 -13.31 15.87 6.92
CA LEU A 311 -13.87 15.53 5.61
C LEU A 311 -15.02 14.51 5.75
N ASP A 312 -15.83 14.43 4.71
CA ASP A 312 -16.98 13.53 4.66
C ASP A 312 -16.55 12.13 4.21
N SER A 313 -16.41 11.21 5.17
CA SER A 313 -16.04 9.82 4.92
C SER A 313 -17.07 9.06 4.08
N SER A 314 -18.32 9.53 3.98
CA SER A 314 -19.34 8.89 3.14
C SER A 314 -19.09 9.07 1.64
N LYS A 315 -18.25 10.04 1.25
CA LYS A 315 -17.86 10.28 -0.15
C LYS A 315 -16.77 9.32 -0.65
N PHE A 316 -16.10 8.61 0.25
CA PHE A 316 -15.05 7.67 -0.11
C PHE A 316 -15.63 6.42 -0.78
N ASP A 317 -15.37 6.26 -2.07
CA ASP A 317 -15.81 5.10 -2.83
C ASP A 317 -14.68 4.08 -3.01
N LEU A 318 -14.70 3.05 -2.15
CA LEU A 318 -13.75 1.93 -2.22
C LEU A 318 -13.89 1.12 -3.53
N SER A 319 -15.00 1.22 -4.26
CA SER A 319 -15.22 0.45 -5.49
C SER A 319 -14.18 0.78 -6.57
N VAL A 320 -13.71 2.03 -6.63
CA VAL A 320 -12.66 2.47 -7.55
C VAL A 320 -11.35 1.71 -7.25
N PHE A 321 -10.94 1.67 -5.98
CA PHE A 321 -9.74 0.93 -5.58
C PHE A 321 -9.90 -0.58 -5.79
N LYS A 322 -11.07 -1.17 -5.52
CA LYS A 322 -11.33 -2.59 -5.82
C LYS A 322 -11.18 -2.91 -7.30
N LYS A 323 -11.60 -1.99 -8.18
CA LYS A 323 -11.47 -2.14 -9.62
C LYS A 323 -10.01 -2.08 -10.06
N MET A 324 -9.26 -1.08 -9.56
CA MET A 324 -7.83 -0.95 -9.82
C MET A 324 -7.04 -2.18 -9.34
N THR A 325 -7.25 -2.63 -8.10
CA THR A 325 -6.53 -3.79 -7.56
C THR A 325 -6.89 -5.08 -8.26
N LYS A 326 -8.17 -5.27 -8.63
CA LYS A 326 -8.57 -6.41 -9.47
C LYS A 326 -7.82 -6.43 -10.78
N PHE A 327 -7.77 -5.31 -11.50
CA PHE A 327 -7.03 -5.22 -12.75
C PHE A 327 -5.54 -5.50 -12.55
N ALA A 328 -4.93 -4.91 -11.52
CA ALA A 328 -3.53 -5.12 -11.18
C ALA A 328 -3.22 -6.58 -10.89
N THR A 329 -4.06 -7.27 -10.12
CA THR A 329 -3.94 -8.70 -9.84
C THR A 329 -4.09 -9.56 -11.10
N ASP A 330 -5.10 -9.28 -11.93
CA ASP A 330 -5.35 -10.05 -13.16
C ASP A 330 -4.20 -9.88 -14.19
N ASN A 331 -3.54 -8.71 -14.20
CA ASN A 331 -2.47 -8.37 -15.15
C ASN A 331 -1.05 -8.45 -14.55
N LYS A 332 -0.92 -8.73 -13.24
CA LYS A 332 0.33 -8.73 -12.47
C LYS A 332 1.15 -7.45 -12.70
N CYS A 333 0.54 -6.30 -12.47
CA CYS A 333 1.14 -5.00 -12.73
C CYS A 333 1.07 -4.04 -11.55
N SER A 334 1.94 -3.03 -11.59
CA SER A 334 1.90 -1.83 -10.76
C SER A 334 0.62 -1.02 -11.01
N LEU A 335 0.24 -0.19 -10.03
CA LEU A 335 -0.85 0.79 -10.14
C LEU A 335 -0.41 2.16 -10.66
N LYS A 336 0.89 2.36 -10.93
CA LYS A 336 1.42 3.59 -11.53
C LYS A 336 0.76 3.88 -12.87
N GLY A 337 0.40 5.13 -13.13
CA GLY A 337 -0.38 5.53 -14.31
C GLY A 337 -1.88 5.16 -14.23
N ILE A 338 -2.24 4.01 -13.63
CA ILE A 338 -3.64 3.64 -13.40
C ILE A 338 -4.28 4.59 -12.38
N ILE A 339 -3.61 4.85 -11.24
CA ILE A 339 -4.10 5.80 -10.23
C ILE A 339 -4.08 7.23 -10.80
N ASP A 340 -3.07 7.62 -11.59
CA ASP A 340 -2.98 8.96 -12.17
C ASP A 340 -4.16 9.24 -13.14
N TYR A 341 -4.61 8.21 -13.85
CA TYR A 341 -5.83 8.24 -14.64
C TYR A 341 -7.09 8.42 -13.77
N GLU A 342 -7.22 7.70 -12.64
CA GLU A 342 -8.32 7.92 -11.69
C GLU A 342 -8.32 9.32 -11.08
N ILE A 343 -7.14 9.86 -10.76
CA ILE A 343 -6.96 11.25 -10.29
C ILE A 343 -7.46 12.22 -11.36
N ALA A 344 -7.04 12.03 -12.62
CA ALA A 344 -7.45 12.89 -13.71
C ALA A 344 -8.96 12.89 -13.92
N LYS A 345 -9.61 11.71 -13.88
CA LYS A 345 -11.08 11.60 -13.90
C LYS A 345 -11.72 12.36 -12.75
N LYS A 346 -11.20 12.19 -11.53
CA LYS A 346 -11.74 12.85 -10.33
C LYS A 346 -11.62 14.38 -10.39
N ARG A 347 -10.57 14.89 -11.04
CA ARG A 347 -10.34 16.32 -11.31
C ARG A 347 -11.10 16.84 -12.54
N GLY A 348 -11.81 15.97 -13.28
CA GLY A 348 -12.49 16.34 -14.52
C GLY A 348 -11.53 16.65 -15.68
N LYS A 349 -10.26 16.25 -15.58
CA LYS A 349 -9.28 16.37 -16.67
C LYS A 349 -9.51 15.25 -17.70
N ARG A 350 -9.13 15.52 -18.95
CA ARG A 350 -9.18 14.58 -20.09
C ARG A 350 -7.82 14.09 -20.53
N GLU A 351 -6.80 14.47 -19.77
CA GLU A 351 -5.42 14.12 -20.01
C GLU A 351 -4.67 14.02 -18.68
N PHE A 352 -3.61 13.22 -18.68
CA PHE A 352 -2.73 12.99 -17.54
C PHE A 352 -1.33 12.59 -18.00
N TYR A 353 -0.39 12.60 -17.07
CA TYR A 353 1.03 12.37 -17.33
C TYR A 353 1.54 11.19 -16.50
N ILE A 354 2.42 10.40 -17.11
CA ILE A 354 3.19 9.36 -16.44
C ILE A 354 4.65 9.82 -16.46
N PRO A 355 5.19 10.34 -15.35
CA PRO A 355 6.53 10.90 -15.31
C PRO A 355 7.60 9.80 -15.39
N VAL A 356 8.70 10.12 -16.07
CA VAL A 356 9.93 9.34 -16.05
C VAL A 356 10.84 9.91 -14.97
N PHE A 357 10.99 9.16 -13.89
CA PHE A 357 11.78 9.57 -12.74
C PHE A 357 13.26 9.71 -13.12
N TYR A 358 13.98 10.55 -12.40
CA TYR A 358 15.40 10.76 -12.57
C TYR A 358 16.06 11.10 -11.24
N SER A 359 17.39 11.18 -11.24
CA SER A 359 18.16 11.74 -10.12
C SER A 359 19.11 12.81 -10.63
N SER A 360 19.29 13.86 -9.84
CA SER A 360 20.27 14.91 -10.10
C SER A 360 21.67 14.45 -9.68
N PRO A 361 22.74 14.84 -10.41
CA PRO A 361 24.12 14.58 -10.00
C PRO A 361 24.48 15.07 -8.59
N ASN A 362 23.75 16.07 -8.09
CA ASN A 362 23.93 16.58 -6.72
C ASN A 362 23.44 15.58 -5.65
N ARG A 363 22.60 14.61 -6.03
CA ARG A 363 22.10 13.51 -5.19
C ARG A 363 22.89 12.26 -5.52
N PHE A 364 24.13 12.21 -5.02
CA PHE A 364 25.13 11.24 -5.46
C PHE A 364 24.64 9.79 -5.33
N PHE A 365 24.03 9.44 -4.20
CA PHE A 365 23.59 8.06 -3.96
C PHE A 365 22.36 7.68 -4.79
N ALA A 366 21.39 8.57 -4.93
CA ALA A 366 20.26 8.40 -5.85
C ALA A 366 20.72 8.31 -7.31
N SER A 367 21.77 9.03 -7.69
CA SER A 367 22.40 8.91 -9.02
C SER A 367 23.03 7.54 -9.23
N VAL A 368 23.77 7.03 -8.25
CA VAL A 368 24.37 5.69 -8.36
C VAL A 368 23.29 4.61 -8.48
N ASP A 369 22.23 4.70 -7.68
CA ASP A 369 21.09 3.78 -7.71
C ASP A 369 20.34 3.82 -9.04
N ALA A 370 19.93 5.02 -9.47
CA ALA A 370 19.21 5.26 -10.72
C ALA A 370 19.95 4.75 -11.96
N VAL A 371 21.28 4.80 -11.91
CA VAL A 371 22.13 4.44 -13.04
C VAL A 371 22.38 2.95 -13.10
N LYS A 372 22.52 2.29 -11.95
CA LYS A 372 22.95 0.89 -11.86
C LYS A 372 21.81 -0.10 -11.64
N ASN A 373 20.79 0.30 -10.89
CA ASN A 373 19.81 -0.62 -10.33
C ASN A 373 18.45 -0.52 -11.03
N THR A 374 18.01 0.69 -11.41
CA THR A 374 16.64 0.92 -11.91
C THR A 374 16.59 1.45 -13.35
N ASP A 375 15.66 0.94 -14.15
CA ASP A 375 15.37 1.46 -15.49
C ASP A 375 14.05 2.25 -15.47
N TYR A 376 14.14 3.54 -15.13
CA TYR A 376 12.96 4.40 -15.00
C TYR A 376 12.21 4.61 -16.30
N LEU A 377 12.90 4.59 -17.45
CA LEU A 377 12.25 4.70 -18.75
C LEU A 377 11.41 3.46 -19.03
N LYS A 378 11.95 2.26 -18.79
CA LYS A 378 11.20 1.01 -18.91
C LYS A 378 10.02 0.96 -17.95
N ASN A 379 10.20 1.38 -16.69
CA ASN A 379 9.12 1.42 -15.71
C ASN A 379 7.99 2.36 -16.14
N ALA A 380 8.33 3.55 -16.66
CA ALA A 380 7.34 4.49 -17.18
C ALA A 380 6.63 3.98 -18.45
N LYS A 381 7.34 3.26 -19.35
CA LYS A 381 6.74 2.59 -20.51
C LYS A 381 5.76 1.49 -20.09
N ASN A 382 6.13 0.68 -19.09
CA ASN A 382 5.24 -0.34 -18.54
C ASN A 382 4.00 0.30 -17.90
N ALA A 383 4.16 1.35 -17.10
CA ALA A 383 3.06 2.10 -16.50
C ALA A 383 2.12 2.67 -17.58
N LYS A 384 2.67 3.23 -18.67
CA LYS A 384 1.90 3.69 -19.84
C LYS A 384 1.07 2.57 -20.47
N GLU A 385 1.69 1.41 -20.69
CA GLU A 385 1.02 0.26 -21.29
C GLU A 385 -0.14 -0.23 -20.41
N PHE A 386 0.09 -0.39 -19.11
CA PHE A 386 -0.94 -0.86 -18.19
C PHE A 386 -2.05 0.16 -17.95
N ALA A 387 -1.72 1.47 -17.87
CA ALA A 387 -2.72 2.52 -17.82
C ALA A 387 -3.62 2.51 -19.06
N THR A 388 -3.02 2.34 -20.26
CA THR A 388 -3.76 2.21 -21.52
C THR A 388 -4.70 0.99 -21.51
N LYS A 389 -4.20 -0.17 -21.07
CA LYS A 389 -5.01 -1.39 -20.92
C LYS A 389 -6.13 -1.21 -19.89
N TYR A 390 -5.88 -0.51 -18.80
CA TYR A 390 -6.89 -0.22 -17.77
C TYR A 390 -7.99 0.68 -18.30
N MET A 391 -7.64 1.73 -19.05
CA MET A 391 -8.61 2.60 -19.71
C MET A 391 -9.50 1.80 -20.67
N MET A 392 -8.91 0.91 -21.47
CA MET A 392 -9.68 0.00 -22.34
C MET A 392 -10.60 -0.92 -21.54
N TYR A 393 -10.12 -1.44 -20.40
CA TYR A 393 -10.92 -2.25 -19.48
C TYR A 393 -12.12 -1.47 -18.90
N GLU A 394 -12.00 -0.15 -18.77
CA GLU A 394 -13.10 0.73 -18.38
C GLU A 394 -14.03 1.16 -19.52
N GLY A 395 -13.73 0.79 -20.76
CA GLY A 395 -14.45 1.25 -21.95
C GLY A 395 -14.08 2.66 -22.40
N ASN A 396 -12.99 3.24 -21.88
CA ASN A 396 -12.45 4.52 -22.32
C ASN A 396 -11.27 4.28 -23.28
N TYR A 397 -11.37 4.80 -24.50
CA TYR A 397 -10.40 4.54 -25.56
C TYR A 397 -9.51 5.76 -25.80
N PRO A 398 -8.19 5.69 -25.54
CA PRO A 398 -7.29 6.78 -25.90
C PRO A 398 -7.17 6.88 -27.42
N LYS A 399 -7.38 8.07 -27.98
CA LYS A 399 -6.93 8.43 -29.32
C LYS A 399 -5.85 9.52 -29.22
N PRO A 400 -4.61 9.28 -29.68
CA PRO A 400 -4.05 8.04 -30.23
C PRO A 400 -3.60 7.02 -29.15
N LEU A 401 -3.56 5.74 -29.52
CA LEU A 401 -3.29 4.56 -28.66
C LEU A 401 -1.90 4.56 -27.98
N GLU A 402 -0.95 5.38 -28.44
CA GLU A 402 0.46 5.26 -28.04
C GLU A 402 0.88 6.19 -26.90
N GLY A 403 0.04 7.16 -26.52
CA GLY A 403 0.46 8.28 -25.67
C GLY A 403 1.49 9.19 -26.36
N GLU A 404 1.49 10.47 -26.05
CA GLU A 404 2.48 11.43 -26.56
C GLU A 404 3.72 11.39 -25.65
N GLU A 405 4.88 11.10 -26.23
CA GLU A 405 6.15 11.16 -25.50
C GLU A 405 6.61 12.62 -25.39
N ILE A 406 6.78 13.11 -24.16
CA ILE A 406 7.25 14.46 -23.88
C ILE A 406 8.76 14.41 -23.63
N THR A 407 9.52 15.12 -24.45
CA THR A 407 10.98 15.08 -24.46
C THR A 407 11.60 16.45 -24.16
N ASP A 408 12.71 16.48 -23.43
CA ASP A 408 13.52 17.68 -23.25
C ASP A 408 15.01 17.37 -23.48
N ILE A 409 15.54 17.87 -24.60
CA ILE A 409 16.93 17.67 -25.00
C ILE A 409 17.93 18.35 -24.05
N LEU A 410 17.49 19.33 -23.25
CA LEU A 410 18.32 20.02 -22.26
C LEU A 410 18.41 19.22 -20.94
N ARG A 411 17.55 18.22 -20.74
CA ARG A 411 17.51 17.37 -19.55
C ARG A 411 17.86 15.92 -19.90
N VAL A 412 19.11 15.71 -20.30
CA VAL A 412 19.64 14.37 -20.58
C VAL A 412 19.75 13.57 -19.28
N LYS A 413 19.09 12.42 -19.24
CA LYS A 413 19.12 11.45 -18.14
C LYS A 413 20.02 10.27 -18.51
N PHE A 414 20.64 9.64 -17.51
CA PHE A 414 21.61 8.55 -17.69
C PHE A 414 21.11 7.24 -17.09
N SER A 415 21.33 6.12 -17.77
CA SER A 415 21.11 4.77 -17.23
C SER A 415 22.05 3.76 -17.90
N LEU A 416 22.67 2.88 -17.11
CA LEU A 416 23.49 1.76 -17.65
C LEU A 416 22.62 0.56 -18.07
N LYS A 417 21.30 0.63 -17.85
CA LYS A 417 20.34 -0.45 -18.14
C LYS A 417 19.66 -0.29 -19.49
N THR A 418 19.56 0.94 -20.00
CA THR A 418 18.99 1.23 -21.32
C THR A 418 19.99 0.90 -22.42
N GLU A 419 19.50 0.39 -23.57
CA GLU A 419 20.36 0.09 -24.74
C GLU A 419 21.14 1.33 -25.21
N ASN A 420 20.53 2.50 -25.05
CA ASN A 420 21.18 3.80 -25.20
C ASN A 420 21.41 4.37 -23.80
N PHE A 421 22.68 4.59 -23.42
CA PHE A 421 23.08 5.09 -22.10
C PHE A 421 22.40 6.40 -21.66
N PHE A 422 21.79 7.11 -22.60
CA PHE A 422 21.13 8.39 -22.41
C PHE A 422 19.69 8.35 -22.91
N TYR A 423 18.80 9.05 -22.21
CA TYR A 423 17.43 9.31 -22.66
C TYR A 423 17.00 10.73 -22.30
N TYR A 424 16.04 11.26 -23.05
CA TYR A 424 15.54 12.65 -22.96
C TYR A 424 14.04 12.71 -22.65
N THR A 425 13.43 11.57 -22.37
CA THR A 425 12.01 11.46 -22.04
C THR A 425 11.74 12.00 -20.64
N ASN A 426 10.84 12.98 -20.55
CA ASN A 426 10.36 13.53 -19.28
C ASN A 426 9.12 12.80 -18.78
N ALA A 427 8.14 12.57 -19.67
CA ALA A 427 6.89 11.93 -19.31
C ALA A 427 6.20 11.34 -20.54
N PHE A 428 5.20 10.49 -20.31
CA PHE A 428 4.22 10.09 -21.31
C PHE A 428 2.89 10.76 -21.01
N LYS A 429 2.33 11.47 -21.98
CA LYS A 429 1.01 12.11 -21.90
C LYS A 429 -0.06 11.20 -22.51
N LEU A 430 -1.14 10.96 -21.79
CA LEU A 430 -2.28 10.15 -22.25
C LEU A 430 -3.57 10.97 -22.22
N LYS A 431 -4.52 10.66 -23.11
CA LYS A 431 -5.84 11.33 -23.25
C LYS A 431 -6.97 10.31 -23.20
N PHE A 432 -8.14 10.66 -22.66
CA PHE A 432 -9.26 9.73 -22.48
C PHE A 432 -10.67 10.33 -22.48
#